data_AF-A0A974HUY3-F1
#
_entry.id   AF-A0A974HUY3-F1
#
_cell.length_a   1.000
_cell.length_b   1.000
_cell.length_c   1.000
_cell.angle_alpha   90.00
_cell.angle_beta   90.00
_cell.angle_gamma   90.00
#
_symmetry.space_group_name_H-M   'P 1'
#
loop_
_entity.id
_entity.type
_entity.pdbx_description
1 polymer ?
#
loop_
_entity_poly.entity_id
_entity_poly.type
_entity_poly.pdbx_seq_one_letter_code
_entity_poly.pdbx_strand_id
1 'polypeptide(L)' 'EFGEVCSGRLKTPAKKEIPVAIKTLKGGYVDRQRKDFLREASIMGQFDHPNIIRLEGVVTK' A
#
# COMPACT_ATOMS: atom_id res chain seq x y z
N GLU A 1 -10.39 6.32 4.03
CA GLU A 1 -11.05 5.23 3.26
C GLU A 1 -11.08 5.64 1.79
N PHE A 2 -10.09 5.23 1.01
CA PHE A 2 -9.58 6.01 -0.14
C PHE A 2 -9.82 5.37 -1.51
N GLY A 3 -10.36 4.14 -1.53
CA GLY A 3 -10.67 3.41 -2.76
C GLY A 3 -10.97 1.95 -2.50
N GLU A 4 -10.59 1.08 -3.42
CA GLU A 4 -10.84 -0.37 -3.35
C GLU A 4 -9.66 -1.09 -2.70
N VAL A 5 -9.94 -2.25 -2.09
CA VAL A 5 -8.95 -3.19 -1.59
C VAL A 5 -9.08 -4.46 -2.42
N CYS A 6 -8.01 -4.84 -3.10
CA CYS A 6 -7.94 -6.02 -3.95
C CYS A 6 -6.90 -7.00 -3.43
N SER A 7 -7.09 -8.30 -3.66
CA SER A 7 -6.02 -9.29 -3.51
C SER A 7 -5.16 -9.36 -4.77
N GLY A 8 -3.85 -9.48 -4.64
CA GLY A 8 -2.94 -9.63 -5.77
C GLY A 8 -1.67 -10.41 -5.43
N ARG A 9 -0.74 -10.43 -6.38
CA ARG A 9 0.57 -11.08 -6.23
C ARG A 9 1.67 -10.07 -6.53
N LEU A 10 2.61 -9.90 -5.60
CA LEU A 10 3.80 -9.06 -5.81
C LEU A 10 4.98 -9.95 -6.17
N LYS A 11 5.59 -9.68 -7.32
CA LYS A 11 6.84 -10.32 -7.75
C LYS A 11 8.02 -9.57 -7.16
N THR A 12 8.76 -10.23 -6.28
CA THR A 12 9.97 -9.66 -5.68
C THR A 12 11.15 -9.75 -6.65
N PRO A 13 12.24 -8.97 -6.44
CA PRO A 13 13.48 -9.09 -7.23
C PRO A 13 14.05 -10.51 -7.22
N ALA A 14 13.85 -11.27 -6.14
CA ALA A 14 14.21 -12.69 -6.02
C ALA A 14 13.31 -13.63 -6.86
N LYS A 15 12.47 -13.08 -7.76
CA LYS A 15 11.49 -13.79 -8.60
C LYS A 15 10.46 -14.62 -7.83
N LYS A 16 10.32 -14.42 -6.52
CA LYS A 16 9.27 -15.03 -5.70
C LYS A 16 8.00 -14.19 -5.79
N GLU A 17 6.86 -14.83 -5.96
CA GLU A 17 5.56 -14.19 -5.86
C GLU A 17 5.01 -14.36 -4.45
N ILE A 18 4.57 -13.26 -3.85
CA ILE A 18 3.92 -13.25 -2.54
C ILE A 18 2.48 -12.71 -2.66
N PRO A 19 1.50 -13.30 -1.96
CA PRO A 19 0.16 -12.75 -1.91
C PRO A 19 0.16 -11.42 -1.15
N VAL A 20 -0.53 -10.42 -1.68
CA VAL A 20 -0.59 -9.07 -1.10
C VAL A 20 -2.01 -8.50 -1.15
N ALA A 21 -2.31 -7.61 -0.21
CA ALA A 21 -3.46 -6.70 -0.31
C ALA A 21 -3.02 -5.42 -1.03
N ILE A 22 -3.81 -4.97 -1.99
CA ILE A 22 -3.55 -3.77 -2.78
C ILE A 22 -4.67 -2.79 -2.50
N LYS A 23 -4.33 -1.66 -1.87
CA LYS A 23 -5.25 -0.55 -1.67
C LYS A 23 -5.02 0.50 -2.76
N THR A 24 -6.07 0.90 -3.46
CA THR A 24 -5.99 1.90 -4.53
C THR A 24 -6.59 3.23 -4.09
N LEU A 25 -6.11 4.32 -4.67
CA LEU A 25 -6.73 5.65 -4.55
C LEU A 25 -7.62 5.88 -5.78
N LYS A 26 -8.93 6.10 -5.56
CA LYS A 26 -9.89 6.34 -6.65
C LYS A 26 -9.53 7.58 -7.47
N GLY A 27 -9.80 7.54 -8.77
CA GLY A 27 -9.67 8.72 -9.65
C GLY A 27 -10.57 9.88 -9.20
N GLY A 28 -10.20 11.10 -9.56
CA GLY A 28 -10.91 12.31 -9.13
C GLY A 28 -10.69 12.70 -7.67
N TYR A 29 -9.68 12.12 -7.01
CA TYR A 29 -9.30 12.48 -5.65
C TYR A 29 -8.87 13.94 -5.55
N VAL A 30 -9.11 14.55 -4.39
CA VAL A 30 -8.51 15.85 -4.03
C VAL A 30 -7.16 15.66 -3.33
N ASP A 31 -6.29 16.66 -3.37
CA ASP A 31 -4.92 16.57 -2.81
C ASP A 31 -4.88 16.11 -1.35
N ARG A 32 -5.85 16.53 -0.54
CA ARG A 32 -5.97 16.10 0.85
C ARG A 32 -6.13 14.58 0.96
N GLN A 33 -6.97 13.97 0.11
CA GLN A 33 -7.17 12.52 0.11
C GLN A 33 -5.90 11.78 -0.30
N ARG A 34 -5.15 12.29 -1.27
CA ARG A 34 -3.85 11.72 -1.63
C ARG A 34 -2.86 11.79 -0.47
N LYS A 35 -2.79 12.94 0.21
CA LYS A 35 -1.91 13.13 1.38
C LYS A 35 -2.27 12.17 2.51
N ASP A 36 -3.55 12.08 2.85
CA ASP A 36 -4.02 11.19 3.92
C ASP A 36 -3.79 9.71 3.55
N PHE A 37 -4.02 9.32 2.29
CA PHE A 37 -3.75 7.98 1.78
C PHE A 37 -2.26 7.61 1.89
N LEU A 38 -1.36 8.49 1.45
CA LEU A 38 0.08 8.23 1.55
C LEU A 38 0.59 8.32 2.99
N ARG A 39 -0.07 9.10 3.86
CA ARG A 39 0.27 9.18 5.28
C ARG A 39 0.06 7.84 5.98
N GLU A 40 -0.99 7.09 5.65
CA GLU A 40 -1.18 5.73 6.17
C GLU A 40 0.03 4.85 5.83
N ALA A 41 0.49 4.87 4.57
CA ALA A 41 1.67 4.12 4.15
C ALA A 41 2.95 4.59 4.87
N SER A 42 3.15 5.90 5.03
CA SER A 42 4.30 6.42 5.78
C SER A 42 4.31 6.00 7.25
N ILE A 43 3.15 5.82 7.88
CA ILE A 43 3.07 5.32 9.26
C ILE A 43 3.38 3.81 9.28
N MET A 44 2.77 3.03 8.39
CA MET A 44 2.99 1.58 8.34
C MET A 44 4.44 1.22 8.03
N GLY A 45 5.09 1.96 7.12
CA GLY A 45 6.48 1.73 6.72
C GLY A 45 7.53 2.02 7.79
N GLN A 46 7.13 2.59 8.94
CA GLN A 46 8.04 2.78 10.09
C GLN A 46 8.18 1.53 10.95
N PHE A 47 7.36 0.49 10.72
CA PHE A 47 7.35 -0.72 11.54
C PHE A 47 7.81 -1.94 10.75
N ASP A 48 8.66 -2.75 11.37
CA ASP A 48 9.00 -4.10 10.94
C ASP A 48 8.87 -5.04 12.15
N HIS A 49 7.69 -5.61 12.33
CA HIS A 49 7.36 -6.43 13.50
C HIS A 49 6.36 -7.53 13.10
N PRO A 50 6.51 -8.77 13.58
CA PRO A 50 5.66 -9.91 13.18
C PRO A 50 4.16 -9.73 13.47
N ASN A 51 3.80 -8.86 14.42
CA ASN A 51 2.41 -8.56 14.77
C ASN A 51 1.88 -7.24 14.20
N ILE A 52 2.62 -6.61 13.29
CA ILE A 52 2.19 -5.40 12.58
C ILE A 52 2.12 -5.73 11.08
N ILE A 53 1.06 -5.27 10.41
CA ILE A 53 0.92 -5.50 8.97
C ILE A 53 2.06 -4.81 8.23
N ARG A 54 2.86 -5.60 7.52
CA ARG A 54 4.00 -5.11 6.75
C ARG A 54 3.52 -4.37 5.51
N LEU A 55 4.04 -3.17 5.30
CA LEU A 55 3.91 -2.47 4.04
C LEU A 55 4.95 -3.01 3.05
N GLU A 56 4.49 -3.62 1.95
CA GLU A 56 5.39 -4.12 0.90
C GLU A 56 5.99 -3.01 0.05
N GLY A 57 5.23 -1.93 -0.16
CA GLY A 57 5.66 -0.79 -0.94
C GLY A 57 4.50 0.11 -1.35
N VAL A 58 4.83 1.18 -2.06
CA VAL A 58 3.87 2.11 -2.65
C VAL A 58 4.20 2.31 -4.12
N VAL A 59 3.17 2.53 -4.94
CA VAL A 59 3.33 2.94 -6.33
C VAL A 59 2.86 4.39 -6.42
N THR A 60 3.82 5.28 -6.64
CA THR A 60 3.57 6.70 -6.86
C THR A 60 4.09 7.08 -8.24
N LYS A 61 3.39 8.00 -8.91
CA LYS A 61 3.87 8.63 -10.13
C LYS A 61 5.05 9.55 -9.84
#